data_AF-A0A1P8VRD5-F1
#
_entry.id   AF-A0A1P8VRD5-F1
#
_cell.length_a   1.000
_cell.length_b   1.000
_cell.length_c   1.000
_cell.angle_alpha   90.00
_cell.angle_beta   90.00
_cell.angle_gamma   90.00
#
_symmetry.space_group_name_H-M   'P 1'
#
loop_
_entity.id
_entity.type
_entity.pdbx_description
1 polymer ?
#
loop_
_entity_poly.entity_id
_entity_poly.type
_entity_poly.pdbx_seq_one_letter_code
_entity_poly.pdbx_strand_id
1 'polypeptide(L)'
;MKKRSGRRKSSKLKLINFALWGLYAITLCLFLVTMYRYNILDFRYLNYIVTILLIGVAVLTGLLMWRKKARVFTALLLVFSLFITSVGVYGMQEVVKFSTRLNSNSTFSEYEMSILVPANSDITDVRQLTSILSPAEYDQDNITALLENISKMESTQLVTSPATSYLTAYQSMINGESQAMVFNGVFTNILENEDPDFSLKVKKIYSFKVTQTVETVTEQVSGDSFNIYISGIDTYGPISSVSRSDVNIIMTVNRATHKILLTTTPRDSYVAIADGGQNQYDKLTHAGIYGVNASVHTLENLYGIDISNYIRLNFTSFLQLIDLVGGIDVENTQEFTSRVGGYYFPVGQVHLNAEQALGFVRERYSLEGGDNDRGQNQEKVIAALIKKLSSPDNLANYQAILTGLEGSIQTDLSLETIMGLVNTQLESGTQFTVESQALTGTGRSDLSSYAMPGSQLYMMEINQDSLEQAKAAIQSVLDGN
;
A
#
# COMPACT_ATOMS: atom_id res chain seq x y z
N MET A 1 -36.73 -32.68 -57.88
CA MET A 1 -36.70 -31.59 -56.87
C MET A 1 -35.49 -31.75 -55.91
N LYS A 2 -34.29 -31.21 -56.21
CA LYS A 2 -33.14 -31.28 -55.26
C LYS A 2 -32.19 -30.07 -55.22
N LYS A 3 -32.50 -28.93 -55.87
CA LYS A 3 -31.62 -27.73 -55.93
C LYS A 3 -32.03 -26.53 -55.05
N ARG A 4 -33.17 -26.57 -54.34
CA ARG A 4 -33.66 -25.42 -53.53
C ARG A 4 -33.05 -25.32 -52.12
N SER A 5 -32.52 -26.39 -51.51
CA SER A 5 -32.00 -26.32 -50.13
C SER A 5 -30.60 -25.69 -50.02
N GLY A 6 -29.72 -25.89 -51.00
CA GLY A 6 -28.34 -25.34 -51.00
C GLY A 6 -28.27 -23.82 -51.14
N ARG A 7 -29.17 -23.20 -51.93
CA ARG A 7 -29.24 -21.75 -52.11
C ARG A 7 -29.69 -21.02 -50.82
N ARG A 8 -30.59 -21.65 -50.04
CA ARG A 8 -31.11 -21.12 -48.76
C ARG A 8 -30.06 -21.22 -47.64
N LYS A 9 -29.28 -22.31 -47.56
CA LYS A 9 -28.13 -22.44 -46.64
C LYS A 9 -27.01 -21.44 -46.94
N SER A 10 -26.70 -21.21 -48.22
CA SER A 10 -25.68 -20.24 -48.67
C SER A 10 -26.01 -18.78 -48.28
N SER A 11 -27.29 -18.41 -48.26
CA SER A 11 -27.75 -17.07 -47.84
C SER A 11 -27.64 -16.89 -46.32
N LYS A 12 -28.02 -17.90 -45.54
CA LYS A 12 -27.92 -17.89 -44.07
C LYS A 12 -26.49 -17.75 -43.58
N LEU A 13 -25.54 -18.51 -44.16
CA LEU A 13 -24.13 -18.42 -43.78
C LEU A 13 -23.51 -17.04 -44.09
N LYS A 14 -23.99 -16.37 -45.15
CA LYS A 14 -23.57 -15.00 -45.46
C LYS A 14 -23.97 -14.04 -44.34
N LEU A 15 -25.23 -14.09 -43.91
CA LEU A 15 -25.74 -13.25 -42.82
C LEU A 15 -24.97 -13.51 -41.52
N ILE A 16 -24.71 -14.78 -41.20
CA ILE A 16 -23.92 -15.19 -40.03
C ILE A 16 -22.52 -14.59 -40.08
N ASN A 17 -21.82 -14.67 -41.22
CA ASN A 17 -20.47 -14.12 -41.33
C ASN A 17 -20.44 -12.59 -41.15
N PHE A 18 -21.43 -11.85 -41.68
CA PHE A 18 -21.53 -10.41 -41.43
C PHE A 18 -21.79 -10.10 -39.95
N ALA A 19 -22.64 -10.88 -39.28
CA ALA A 19 -22.90 -10.72 -37.86
C ALA A 19 -21.64 -11.02 -37.02
N LEU A 20 -20.94 -12.13 -37.31
CA LEU A 20 -19.69 -12.49 -36.65
C LEU A 20 -18.59 -11.45 -36.88
N TRP A 21 -18.49 -10.91 -38.10
CA TRP A 21 -17.52 -9.86 -38.41
C TRP A 21 -17.82 -8.55 -37.67
N GLY A 22 -19.09 -8.16 -37.59
CA GLY A 22 -19.50 -7.00 -36.80
C GLY A 22 -19.18 -7.17 -35.31
N LEU A 23 -19.47 -8.34 -34.74
CA LEU A 23 -19.11 -8.66 -33.36
C LEU A 23 -17.59 -8.68 -33.15
N TYR A 24 -16.85 -9.21 -34.13
CA TYR A 24 -15.39 -9.22 -34.09
C TYR A 24 -14.84 -7.80 -34.11
N ALA A 25 -15.36 -6.91 -34.96
CA ALA A 25 -14.96 -5.51 -35.00
C ALA A 25 -15.21 -4.80 -33.66
N ILE A 26 -16.35 -5.06 -33.00
CA ILE A 26 -16.66 -4.50 -31.68
C ILE A 26 -15.68 -5.01 -30.62
N THR A 27 -15.50 -6.32 -30.51
CA THR A 27 -14.57 -6.92 -29.52
C THR A 27 -13.12 -6.54 -29.78
N LEU A 28 -12.71 -6.43 -31.05
CA LEU A 28 -11.40 -5.94 -31.44
C LEU A 28 -11.20 -4.47 -31.04
N CYS A 29 -12.20 -3.61 -31.26
CA CYS A 29 -12.13 -2.22 -30.82
C CYS A 29 -11.97 -2.12 -29.31
N LEU A 30 -12.78 -2.84 -28.53
CA LEU A 30 -12.67 -2.88 -27.07
C LEU A 30 -11.31 -3.40 -26.60
N PHE A 31 -10.80 -4.47 -27.24
CA PHE A 31 -9.48 -5.02 -26.96
C PHE A 31 -8.38 -3.98 -27.17
N LEU A 32 -8.33 -3.34 -28.35
CA LEU A 32 -7.29 -2.36 -28.68
C LEU A 32 -7.39 -1.12 -27.81
N VAL A 33 -8.59 -0.58 -27.57
CA VAL A 33 -8.78 0.59 -26.71
C VAL A 33 -8.29 0.31 -25.29
N THR A 34 -8.65 -0.85 -24.72
CA THR A 34 -8.21 -1.21 -23.37
C THR A 34 -6.71 -1.43 -23.32
N MET A 35 -6.14 -2.12 -24.32
CA MET A 35 -4.71 -2.40 -24.42
C MET A 35 -3.87 -1.12 -24.45
N TYR A 36 -4.20 -0.17 -25.34
CA TYR A 36 -3.44 1.08 -25.49
C TYR A 36 -3.72 2.08 -24.37
N ARG A 37 -4.93 2.11 -23.80
CA ARG A 37 -5.25 3.03 -22.70
C ARG A 37 -4.41 2.75 -21.45
N TYR A 38 -4.19 1.48 -21.14
CA TYR A 38 -3.52 1.05 -19.91
C TYR A 38 -2.09 0.52 -20.15
N ASN A 39 -1.50 0.82 -21.31
CA ASN A 39 -0.16 0.35 -21.70
C ASN A 39 0.02 -1.18 -21.56
N ILE A 40 -1.01 -1.98 -21.80
CA ILE A 40 -0.92 -3.43 -21.67
C ILE A 40 -0.18 -4.00 -22.89
N LEU A 41 0.82 -4.87 -22.67
CA LEU A 41 1.70 -5.44 -23.71
C LEU A 41 2.55 -4.40 -24.46
N ASP A 42 2.81 -3.24 -23.85
CA ASP A 42 3.63 -2.18 -24.44
C ASP A 42 5.13 -2.45 -24.20
N PHE A 43 5.60 -3.60 -24.70
CA PHE A 43 7.01 -4.00 -24.70
C PHE A 43 7.35 -4.71 -26.02
N ARG A 44 8.57 -4.54 -26.51
CA ARG A 44 9.14 -5.12 -27.75
C ARG A 44 8.24 -4.95 -28.96
N TYR A 45 7.55 -3.81 -29.03
CA TYR A 45 6.52 -3.51 -30.03
C TYR A 45 5.38 -4.54 -30.12
N LEU A 46 5.17 -5.34 -29.07
CA LEU A 46 4.21 -6.45 -29.07
C LEU A 46 2.77 -5.97 -29.27
N ASN A 47 2.38 -4.89 -28.60
CA ASN A 47 1.09 -4.21 -28.83
C ASN A 47 0.86 -3.88 -30.31
N TYR A 48 1.84 -3.33 -31.02
CA TYR A 48 1.76 -3.02 -32.45
C TYR A 48 1.66 -4.28 -33.30
N ILE A 49 2.46 -5.31 -33.01
CA ILE A 49 2.43 -6.60 -33.73
C ILE A 49 1.04 -7.26 -33.59
N VAL A 50 0.53 -7.33 -32.36
CA VAL A 50 -0.82 -7.86 -32.07
C VAL A 50 -1.89 -7.04 -32.80
N THR A 51 -1.76 -5.72 -32.80
CA THR A 51 -2.68 -4.81 -33.50
C THR A 51 -2.71 -5.10 -35.00
N ILE A 52 -1.54 -5.17 -35.65
CA ILE A 52 -1.42 -5.43 -37.08
C ILE A 52 -2.01 -6.81 -37.43
N LEU A 53 -1.73 -7.83 -36.61
CA LEU A 53 -2.24 -9.19 -36.84
C LEU A 53 -3.78 -9.22 -36.77
N LEU A 54 -4.36 -8.65 -35.72
CA LEU A 54 -5.81 -8.67 -35.52
C LEU A 54 -6.55 -7.81 -36.55
N ILE A 55 -6.05 -6.61 -36.87
CA ILE A 55 -6.61 -5.79 -37.95
C ILE A 55 -6.46 -6.51 -39.30
N GLY A 56 -5.33 -7.17 -39.54
CA GLY A 56 -5.10 -7.99 -40.73
C GLY A 56 -6.17 -9.08 -40.90
N VAL A 57 -6.56 -9.74 -39.82
CA VAL A 57 -7.66 -10.72 -39.82
C VAL A 57 -9.01 -10.05 -40.14
N ALA A 58 -9.30 -8.87 -39.58
CA ALA A 58 -10.52 -8.12 -39.87
C ALA A 58 -10.61 -7.74 -41.36
N VAL A 59 -9.51 -7.26 -41.94
CA VAL A 59 -9.40 -6.90 -43.37
C VAL A 59 -9.52 -8.13 -44.26
N LEU A 60 -8.79 -9.21 -43.95
CA LEU A 60 -8.82 -10.45 -44.72
C LEU A 60 -10.23 -11.06 -44.75
N THR A 61 -10.89 -11.16 -43.60
CA THR A 61 -12.25 -11.68 -43.51
C THR A 61 -13.25 -10.77 -44.23
N GLY A 62 -13.11 -9.45 -44.14
CA GLY A 62 -13.87 -8.47 -44.93
C GLY A 62 -13.72 -8.68 -46.44
N LEU A 63 -12.48 -8.84 -46.92
CA LEU A 63 -12.17 -9.09 -48.34
C LEU A 63 -12.72 -10.42 -48.84
N LEU A 64 -12.62 -11.50 -48.04
CA LEU A 64 -13.17 -12.82 -48.39
C LEU A 64 -14.69 -12.78 -48.51
N MET A 65 -15.36 -12.05 -47.61
CA MET A 65 -16.80 -11.81 -47.67
C MET A 65 -17.19 -10.99 -48.91
N TRP A 66 -16.46 -9.91 -49.22
CA TRP A 66 -16.70 -9.08 -50.40
C TRP A 66 -16.52 -9.87 -51.70
N ARG A 67 -15.44 -10.65 -51.81
CA ARG A 67 -15.17 -11.55 -52.94
C ARG A 67 -16.05 -12.80 -52.96
N LYS A 68 -16.89 -13.00 -51.95
CA LYS A 68 -17.83 -14.12 -51.79
C LYS A 68 -17.16 -15.52 -51.79
N LYS A 69 -15.86 -15.60 -51.45
CA LYS A 69 -15.04 -16.84 -51.44
C LYS A 69 -14.90 -17.42 -50.02
N ALA A 70 -14.57 -18.72 -49.93
CA ALA A 70 -14.15 -19.41 -48.71
C ALA A 70 -15.03 -19.16 -47.45
N ARG A 71 -16.36 -19.28 -47.60
CA ARG A 71 -17.31 -18.84 -46.56
C ARG A 71 -17.26 -19.62 -45.25
N VAL A 72 -17.00 -20.93 -45.32
CA VAL A 72 -16.86 -21.78 -44.12
C VAL A 72 -15.56 -21.44 -43.39
N PHE A 73 -14.45 -21.31 -44.13
CA PHE A 73 -13.17 -20.87 -43.57
C PHE A 73 -13.28 -19.49 -42.91
N THR A 74 -13.97 -18.54 -43.55
CA THR A 74 -14.22 -17.21 -42.98
C THR A 74 -14.99 -17.30 -41.65
N ALA A 75 -16.00 -18.17 -41.57
CA ALA A 75 -16.76 -18.37 -40.34
C ALA A 75 -15.88 -18.95 -39.21
N LEU A 76 -15.08 -19.97 -39.51
CA LEU A 76 -14.16 -20.59 -38.54
C LEU A 76 -13.11 -19.59 -38.04
N LEU A 77 -12.51 -18.82 -38.95
CA LEU A 77 -11.54 -17.79 -38.61
C LEU A 77 -12.17 -16.70 -37.74
N LEU A 78 -13.38 -16.24 -38.05
CA LEU A 78 -14.10 -15.25 -37.24
C LEU A 78 -14.46 -15.78 -35.86
N VAL A 79 -14.93 -17.03 -35.75
CA VAL A 79 -15.22 -17.65 -34.44
C VAL A 79 -13.96 -17.76 -33.59
N PHE A 80 -12.85 -18.22 -34.18
CA PHE A 80 -11.58 -18.31 -33.47
C PHE A 80 -11.05 -16.93 -33.05
N SER A 81 -11.14 -15.94 -33.94
CA SER A 81 -10.67 -14.58 -33.65
C SER A 81 -11.53 -13.90 -32.58
N LEU A 82 -12.85 -14.12 -32.61
CA LEU A 82 -13.78 -13.71 -31.56
C LEU A 82 -13.44 -14.33 -30.22
N PHE A 83 -13.11 -15.63 -30.22
CA PHE A 83 -12.69 -16.31 -29.00
C PHE A 83 -11.43 -15.65 -28.42
N ILE A 84 -10.39 -15.43 -29.25
CA ILE A 84 -9.15 -14.77 -28.83
C ILE A 84 -9.43 -13.36 -28.30
N THR A 85 -10.14 -12.50 -29.05
CA THR A 85 -10.38 -11.12 -28.60
C THR A 85 -11.28 -11.07 -27.37
N SER A 86 -12.25 -11.98 -27.22
CA SER A 86 -13.11 -12.02 -26.04
C SER A 86 -12.36 -12.48 -24.79
N VAL A 87 -11.52 -13.52 -24.90
CA VAL A 87 -10.65 -13.96 -23.81
C VAL A 87 -9.64 -12.87 -23.45
N GLY A 88 -9.07 -12.20 -24.46
CA GLY A 88 -8.15 -11.08 -24.26
C GLY A 88 -8.81 -9.90 -23.55
N VAL A 89 -10.01 -9.49 -23.97
CA VAL A 89 -10.78 -8.43 -23.30
C VAL A 89 -11.11 -8.82 -21.87
N TYR A 90 -11.53 -10.06 -21.63
CA TYR A 90 -11.79 -10.56 -20.28
C TYR A 90 -10.55 -10.47 -19.39
N GLY A 91 -9.40 -10.97 -19.85
CA GLY A 91 -8.14 -10.89 -19.12
C GLY A 91 -7.73 -9.45 -18.81
N MET A 92 -7.77 -8.55 -19.80
CA MET A 92 -7.47 -7.14 -19.60
C MET A 92 -8.45 -6.46 -18.62
N GLN A 93 -9.74 -6.79 -18.69
CA GLN A 93 -10.72 -6.26 -17.75
C GLN A 93 -10.50 -6.73 -16.32
N GLU A 94 -10.05 -7.97 -16.11
CA GLU A 94 -9.67 -8.44 -14.77
C GLU A 94 -8.48 -7.67 -14.21
N VAL A 95 -7.49 -7.32 -15.04
CA VAL A 95 -6.37 -6.43 -14.65
C VAL A 95 -6.88 -5.04 -14.26
N VAL A 96 -7.76 -4.45 -15.08
CA VAL A 96 -8.33 -3.12 -14.81
C VAL A 96 -9.15 -3.11 -13.52
N LYS A 97 -10.07 -4.06 -13.36
CA LYS A 97 -10.89 -4.16 -12.15
C LYS A 97 -10.01 -4.38 -10.93
N PHE A 98 -8.97 -5.19 -11.04
CA PHE A 98 -8.04 -5.42 -9.95
C PHE A 98 -7.36 -4.12 -9.51
N SER A 99 -6.78 -3.34 -10.43
CA SER A 99 -6.16 -2.06 -10.06
C SER A 99 -7.17 -1.11 -9.42
N THR A 100 -8.41 -1.08 -9.90
CA THR A 100 -9.48 -0.31 -9.25
C THR A 100 -9.79 -0.80 -7.83
N ARG A 101 -9.70 -2.11 -7.56
CA ARG A 101 -9.95 -2.70 -6.23
C ARG A 101 -8.76 -2.57 -5.27
N LEU A 102 -7.52 -2.56 -5.76
CA LEU A 102 -6.38 -2.16 -4.94
C LEU A 102 -6.52 -0.70 -4.49
N ASN A 103 -6.87 0.17 -5.43
CA ASN A 103 -6.97 1.60 -5.19
C ASN A 103 -8.29 1.99 -4.49
N SER A 104 -9.24 1.07 -4.29
CA SER A 104 -10.48 1.41 -3.58
C SER A 104 -10.25 1.54 -2.07
N ASN A 105 -9.33 0.76 -1.51
CA ASN A 105 -9.07 0.78 -0.07
C ASN A 105 -8.17 1.93 0.36
N SER A 106 -7.46 2.60 -0.56
CA SER A 106 -6.67 3.80 -0.25
C SER A 106 -7.53 5.03 0.03
N THR A 107 -8.84 4.98 -0.25
CA THR A 107 -9.74 6.12 -0.09
C THR A 107 -10.19 6.38 1.34
N PHE A 108 -9.93 5.46 2.28
CA PHE A 108 -10.34 5.65 3.67
C PHE A 108 -9.42 5.00 4.70
N SER A 109 -9.46 5.53 5.90
CA SER A 109 -8.80 5.02 7.10
C SER A 109 -9.82 4.82 8.22
N GLU A 110 -9.63 3.80 9.06
CA GLU A 110 -10.50 3.50 10.21
C GLU A 110 -9.76 3.72 11.53
N TYR A 111 -10.36 4.52 12.40
CA TYR A 111 -9.91 4.79 13.77
C TYR A 111 -10.88 4.16 14.76
N GLU A 112 -10.39 3.36 15.72
CA GLU A 112 -11.24 2.88 16.82
C GLU A 112 -11.28 3.92 17.94
N MET A 113 -12.42 4.61 18.06
CA MET A 113 -12.69 5.53 19.15
C MET A 113 -13.42 4.81 20.27
N SER A 114 -13.07 5.07 21.52
CA SER A 114 -13.63 4.38 22.68
C SER A 114 -13.86 5.33 23.85
N ILE A 115 -14.76 4.93 24.76
CA ILE A 115 -14.86 5.51 26.10
C ILE A 115 -14.22 4.55 27.08
N LEU A 116 -13.18 5.04 27.78
CA LEU A 116 -12.48 4.29 28.82
C LEU A 116 -12.93 4.75 30.20
N VAL A 117 -12.95 3.79 31.12
CA VAL A 117 -13.08 4.01 32.58
C VAL A 117 -12.03 3.16 33.30
N PRO A 118 -11.69 3.45 34.57
CA PRO A 118 -10.85 2.57 35.36
C PRO A 118 -11.41 1.14 35.43
N ALA A 119 -10.56 0.13 35.38
CA ALA A 119 -10.98 -1.28 35.34
C ALA A 119 -11.80 -1.68 36.57
N ASN A 120 -11.51 -1.08 37.73
CA ASN A 120 -12.23 -1.27 38.99
C ASN A 120 -13.47 -0.37 39.15
N SER A 121 -13.81 0.44 38.16
CA SER A 121 -15.01 1.31 38.19
C SER A 121 -16.29 0.48 38.13
N ASP A 122 -17.33 0.88 38.87
CA ASP A 122 -18.66 0.28 38.78
C ASP A 122 -19.41 0.70 37.49
N ILE A 123 -18.85 1.64 36.73
CA ILE A 123 -19.43 2.14 35.49
C ILE A 123 -19.29 1.07 34.41
N THR A 124 -20.42 0.73 33.77
CA THR A 124 -20.49 -0.27 32.70
C THR A 124 -21.12 0.28 31.43
N ASP A 125 -21.72 1.47 31.49
CA ASP A 125 -22.52 2.03 30.41
C ASP A 125 -22.31 3.53 30.30
N VAL A 126 -22.18 4.05 29.07
CA VAL A 126 -21.93 5.49 28.82
C VAL A 126 -23.04 6.38 29.34
N ARG A 127 -24.27 5.87 29.49
CA ARG A 127 -25.42 6.61 30.04
C ARG A 127 -25.26 6.96 31.52
N GLN A 128 -24.32 6.30 32.21
CA GLN A 128 -23.99 6.60 33.61
C GLN A 128 -23.01 7.78 33.74
N LEU A 129 -22.43 8.25 32.64
CA LEU A 129 -21.47 9.35 32.61
C LEU A 129 -22.16 10.68 32.34
N THR A 130 -21.67 11.73 32.99
CA THR A 130 -22.12 13.11 32.77
C THR A 130 -21.02 13.97 32.16
N SER A 131 -19.76 13.72 32.54
CA SER A 131 -18.58 14.35 31.94
C SER A 131 -17.49 13.36 31.62
N ILE A 132 -16.72 13.65 30.56
CA ILE A 132 -15.60 12.84 30.09
C ILE A 132 -14.40 13.73 29.73
N LEU A 133 -13.19 13.25 29.97
CA LEU A 133 -11.97 13.95 29.52
C LEU A 133 -11.79 13.80 28.00
N SER A 134 -11.39 14.89 27.35
CA SER A 134 -11.29 14.96 25.89
C SER A 134 -10.07 15.78 25.45
N PRO A 135 -9.09 15.16 24.76
CA PRO A 135 -7.95 15.85 24.17
C PRO A 135 -8.29 16.41 22.79
N ALA A 136 -9.28 17.31 22.76
CA ALA A 136 -9.90 17.78 21.53
C ALA A 136 -8.94 18.52 20.59
N GLU A 137 -7.90 19.17 21.12
CA GLU A 137 -6.89 19.89 20.32
C GLU A 137 -6.14 18.99 19.32
N TYR A 138 -6.04 17.68 19.58
CA TYR A 138 -5.28 16.74 18.75
C TYR A 138 -6.17 15.84 17.89
N ASP A 139 -7.43 15.62 18.29
CA ASP A 139 -8.30 14.60 17.68
C ASP A 139 -9.77 15.04 17.59
N GLN A 140 -10.00 16.35 17.38
CA GLN A 140 -11.33 16.98 17.40
C GLN A 140 -12.34 16.22 16.53
N ASP A 141 -11.98 15.88 15.29
CA ASP A 141 -12.90 15.30 14.32
C ASP A 141 -13.37 13.90 14.74
N ASN A 142 -12.43 13.04 15.17
CA ASN A 142 -12.77 11.70 15.64
C ASN A 142 -13.56 11.72 16.94
N ILE A 143 -13.21 12.64 17.87
CA ILE A 143 -13.94 12.83 19.12
C ILE A 143 -15.36 13.30 18.83
N THR A 144 -15.53 14.24 17.88
CA THR A 144 -16.84 14.76 17.49
C THR A 144 -17.69 13.63 16.90
N ALA A 145 -17.13 12.83 15.99
CA ALA A 145 -17.81 11.67 15.41
C ALA A 145 -18.24 10.63 16.48
N LEU A 146 -17.40 10.36 17.47
CA LEU A 146 -17.74 9.49 18.60
C LEU A 146 -18.92 10.05 19.41
N LEU A 147 -18.88 11.34 19.77
CA LEU A 147 -19.91 11.98 20.59
C LEU A 147 -21.26 12.07 19.87
N GLU A 148 -21.26 12.39 18.57
CA GLU A 148 -22.46 12.35 17.73
C GLU A 148 -23.05 10.94 17.67
N ASN A 149 -22.20 9.92 17.54
CA ASN A 149 -22.64 8.53 17.52
C ASN A 149 -23.29 8.13 18.86
N ILE A 150 -22.66 8.44 19.98
CA ILE A 150 -23.22 8.20 21.33
C ILE A 150 -24.55 8.94 21.49
N SER A 151 -24.63 10.22 21.10
CA SER A 151 -25.86 11.00 21.19
C SER A 151 -27.00 10.38 20.38
N LYS A 152 -26.69 9.77 19.23
CA LYS A 152 -27.69 9.16 18.35
C LYS A 152 -28.10 7.77 18.79
N MET A 153 -27.14 6.93 19.17
CA MET A 153 -27.37 5.50 19.46
C MET A 153 -27.81 5.28 20.91
N GLU A 154 -27.26 6.05 21.85
CA GLU A 154 -27.51 5.90 23.29
C GLU A 154 -28.44 6.98 23.87
N SER A 155 -28.90 7.92 23.02
CA SER A 155 -29.79 9.03 23.40
C SER A 155 -29.28 9.84 24.60
N THR A 156 -27.95 9.96 24.73
CA THR A 156 -27.28 10.63 25.86
C THR A 156 -26.26 11.65 25.34
N GLN A 157 -26.24 12.83 25.93
CA GLN A 157 -25.23 13.86 25.65
C GLN A 157 -24.20 13.88 26.77
N LEU A 158 -22.93 13.74 26.39
CA LEU A 158 -21.80 13.80 27.31
C LEU A 158 -21.16 15.19 27.24
N VAL A 159 -20.85 15.78 28.41
CA VAL A 159 -20.12 17.04 28.48
C VAL A 159 -18.62 16.76 28.48
N THR A 160 -17.87 17.39 27.58
CA THR A 160 -16.41 17.23 27.56
C THR A 160 -15.72 18.18 28.54
N SER A 161 -14.74 17.64 29.27
CA SER A 161 -13.75 18.40 30.01
C SER A 161 -12.43 18.35 29.25
N PRO A 162 -11.73 19.48 29.05
CA PRO A 162 -10.53 19.50 28.23
C PRO A 162 -9.39 18.72 28.90
N ALA A 163 -8.61 18.02 28.09
CA ALA A 163 -7.33 17.46 28.45
C ALA A 163 -6.28 17.88 27.42
N THR A 164 -5.01 18.02 27.83
CA THR A 164 -3.94 18.45 26.93
C THR A 164 -3.41 17.35 26.03
N SER A 165 -3.69 16.08 26.32
CA SER A 165 -3.28 14.91 25.53
C SER A 165 -4.02 13.65 26.02
N TYR A 166 -3.94 12.54 25.27
CA TYR A 166 -4.45 11.25 25.76
C TYR A 166 -3.72 10.77 27.02
N LEU A 167 -2.43 11.06 27.16
CA LEU A 167 -1.66 10.69 28.35
C LEU A 167 -2.14 11.45 29.59
N THR A 168 -2.34 12.77 29.48
CA THR A 168 -2.85 13.57 30.60
C THR A 168 -4.29 13.20 30.94
N ALA A 169 -5.13 12.91 29.94
CA ALA A 169 -6.47 12.39 30.16
C ALA A 169 -6.46 11.05 30.93
N TYR A 170 -5.55 10.16 30.56
CA TYR A 170 -5.35 8.88 31.25
C TYR A 170 -4.89 9.06 32.70
N GLN A 171 -3.86 9.89 32.93
CA GLN A 171 -3.33 10.16 34.27
C GLN A 171 -4.39 10.78 35.18
N SER A 172 -5.13 11.79 34.72
CA SER A 172 -6.22 12.41 35.48
C SER A 172 -7.33 11.41 35.81
N MET A 173 -7.70 10.53 34.86
CA MET A 173 -8.70 9.50 35.10
C MET A 173 -8.25 8.49 36.17
N ILE A 174 -7.01 7.99 36.09
CA ILE A 174 -6.47 7.02 37.07
C ILE A 174 -6.26 7.66 38.45
N ASN A 175 -5.93 8.94 38.50
CA ASN A 175 -5.81 9.69 39.76
C ASN A 175 -7.17 10.04 40.40
N GLY A 176 -8.28 9.68 39.75
CA GLY A 176 -9.64 9.91 40.26
C GLY A 176 -10.16 11.33 40.05
N GLU A 177 -9.51 12.14 39.22
CA GLU A 177 -9.94 13.50 38.87
C GLU A 177 -11.11 13.50 37.87
N SER A 178 -11.26 12.40 37.10
CA SER A 178 -12.39 12.14 36.22
C SER A 178 -12.76 10.66 36.24
N GLN A 179 -14.03 10.36 35.93
CA GLN A 179 -14.54 8.98 35.89
C GLN A 179 -14.26 8.27 34.56
N ALA A 180 -14.05 9.05 33.49
CA ALA A 180 -13.92 8.53 32.14
C ALA A 180 -13.11 9.46 31.23
N MET A 181 -12.60 8.89 30.14
CA MET A 181 -11.95 9.63 29.06
C MET A 181 -12.38 9.10 27.70
N VAL A 182 -12.37 9.99 26.70
CA VAL A 182 -12.34 9.59 25.29
C VAL A 182 -10.96 9.04 24.97
N PHE A 183 -10.90 8.00 24.15
CA PHE A 183 -9.66 7.38 23.75
C PHE A 183 -9.67 6.99 22.27
N ASN A 184 -8.59 7.34 21.58
CA ASN A 184 -8.32 6.84 20.24
C ASN A 184 -7.36 5.65 20.35
N GLY A 185 -7.80 4.48 19.88
CA GLY A 185 -7.08 3.22 19.99
C GLY A 185 -5.68 3.24 19.38
N VAL A 186 -5.40 4.16 18.46
CA VAL A 186 -4.06 4.35 17.86
C VAL A 186 -3.01 4.71 18.92
N PHE A 187 -3.40 5.36 20.02
CA PHE A 187 -2.50 5.74 21.11
C PHE A 187 -2.28 4.62 22.15
N THR A 188 -2.81 3.40 21.94
CA THR A 188 -2.65 2.28 22.89
C THR A 188 -1.18 1.96 23.15
N ASN A 189 -0.42 1.66 22.09
CA ASN A 189 1.00 1.33 22.20
C ASN A 189 1.83 2.50 22.76
N ILE A 190 1.33 3.72 22.60
CA ILE A 190 1.93 4.95 23.14
C ILE A 190 1.76 4.98 24.66
N LEU A 191 0.53 4.80 25.16
CA LEU A 191 0.26 4.77 26.60
C LEU A 191 0.92 3.56 27.28
N GLU A 192 0.99 2.41 26.61
CA GLU A 192 1.67 1.22 27.14
C GLU A 192 3.19 1.40 27.30
N ASN A 193 3.83 2.31 26.58
CA ASN A 193 5.25 2.62 26.81
C ASN A 193 5.45 3.39 28.13
N GLU A 194 4.48 4.24 28.50
CA GLU A 194 4.54 5.05 29.72
C GLU A 194 4.02 4.28 30.94
N ASP A 195 2.95 3.52 30.75
CA ASP A 195 2.37 2.63 31.75
C ASP A 195 2.14 1.25 31.11
N PRO A 196 3.08 0.29 31.28
CA PRO A 196 2.95 -1.06 30.72
C PRO A 196 1.69 -1.82 31.16
N ASP A 197 1.08 -1.41 32.28
CA ASP A 197 -0.16 -2.00 32.78
C ASP A 197 -1.41 -1.20 32.34
N PHE A 198 -1.27 -0.23 31.43
CA PHE A 198 -2.37 0.61 30.92
C PHE A 198 -3.60 -0.23 30.58
N SER A 199 -3.44 -1.25 29.73
CA SER A 199 -4.51 -2.12 29.26
C SER A 199 -5.17 -2.95 30.36
N LEU A 200 -4.49 -3.17 31.50
CA LEU A 200 -5.04 -3.85 32.68
C LEU A 200 -5.78 -2.87 33.62
N LYS A 201 -5.42 -1.59 33.58
CA LYS A 201 -5.95 -0.52 34.45
C LYS A 201 -7.22 0.12 33.93
N VAL A 202 -7.55 -0.08 32.65
CA VAL A 202 -8.76 0.49 32.03
C VAL A 202 -9.69 -0.60 31.50
N LYS A 203 -10.97 -0.26 31.34
CA LYS A 203 -11.91 -1.04 30.55
C LYS A 203 -12.66 -0.14 29.57
N LYS A 204 -12.90 -0.64 28.36
CA LYS A 204 -13.74 0.01 27.35
C LYS A 204 -15.20 -0.25 27.69
N ILE A 205 -16.01 0.80 27.77
CA ILE A 205 -17.48 0.69 27.96
C ILE A 205 -18.27 1.04 26.68
N TYR A 206 -17.59 1.61 25.69
CA TYR A 206 -18.13 1.93 24.38
C TYR A 206 -17.01 1.96 23.35
N SER A 207 -17.30 1.54 22.13
CA SER A 207 -16.37 1.61 21.00
C SER A 207 -17.14 1.92 19.72
N PHE A 208 -16.56 2.78 18.88
CA PHE A 208 -17.10 3.19 17.60
C PHE A 208 -15.95 3.36 16.61
N LYS A 209 -16.09 2.80 15.41
CA LYS A 209 -15.13 2.98 14.33
C LYS A 209 -15.48 4.25 13.54
N VAL A 210 -14.57 5.21 13.54
CA VAL A 210 -14.65 6.42 12.71
C VAL A 210 -13.94 6.14 11.41
N THR A 211 -14.61 6.42 10.28
CA THR A 211 -14.01 6.33 8.95
C THR A 211 -13.68 7.73 8.46
N GLN A 212 -12.42 7.95 8.09
CA GLN A 212 -11.98 9.20 7.45
C GLN A 212 -11.61 8.94 6.00
N THR A 213 -12.03 9.83 5.11
CA THR A 213 -11.62 9.80 3.70
C THR A 213 -10.17 10.27 3.58
N VAL A 214 -9.34 9.53 2.87
CA VAL A 214 -7.97 9.92 2.54
C VAL A 214 -8.01 10.63 1.19
N GLU A 215 -7.45 11.83 1.11
CA GLU A 215 -7.25 12.50 -0.17
C GLU A 215 -6.19 11.76 -0.97
N THR A 216 -6.63 11.04 -2.01
CA THR A 216 -5.73 10.44 -3.00
C THR A 216 -5.26 11.50 -3.97
N VAL A 217 -4.00 11.92 -3.85
CA VAL A 217 -3.31 12.70 -4.89
C VAL A 217 -2.92 11.73 -5.99
N THR A 218 -3.79 11.55 -6.99
CA THR A 218 -3.45 10.73 -8.16
C THR A 218 -2.59 11.54 -9.13
N GLU A 219 -1.36 11.86 -8.74
CA GLU A 219 -0.41 12.40 -9.70
C GLU A 219 0.06 11.28 -10.64
N GLN A 220 -0.17 11.49 -11.93
CA GLN A 220 0.38 10.60 -12.95
C GLN A 220 1.88 10.82 -12.99
N VAL A 221 2.65 9.78 -12.68
CA VAL A 221 4.09 9.76 -12.86
C VAL A 221 4.41 10.15 -14.32
N SER A 222 4.93 11.36 -14.51
CA SER A 222 5.37 11.82 -15.83
C SER A 222 6.88 11.68 -15.94
N GLY A 223 7.35 10.80 -16.81
CA GLY A 223 8.78 10.58 -17.08
C GLY A 223 9.28 9.20 -16.65
N ASP A 224 10.61 9.04 -16.72
CA ASP A 224 11.28 7.77 -16.42
C ASP A 224 11.67 7.62 -14.94
N SER A 225 11.60 8.70 -14.15
CA SER A 225 12.04 8.76 -12.77
C SER A 225 10.94 9.23 -11.82
N PHE A 226 10.79 8.58 -10.67
CA PHE A 226 9.76 8.90 -9.68
C PHE A 226 10.05 8.30 -8.31
N ASN A 227 9.35 8.80 -7.28
CA ASN A 227 9.44 8.32 -5.90
C ASN A 227 8.14 7.62 -5.48
N ILE A 228 8.28 6.45 -4.83
CA ILE A 228 7.18 5.76 -4.15
C ILE A 228 7.51 5.66 -2.67
N TYR A 229 6.60 6.10 -1.80
CA TYR A 229 6.71 5.88 -0.37
C TYR A 229 6.17 4.51 0.06
N ILE A 230 6.94 3.74 0.82
CA ILE A 230 6.54 2.46 1.40
C ILE A 230 6.36 2.64 2.91
N SER A 231 5.12 2.47 3.35
CA SER A 231 4.70 2.53 4.76
C SER A 231 4.36 1.14 5.29
N GLY A 232 5.10 0.70 6.31
CA GLY A 232 4.82 -0.54 7.04
C GLY A 232 4.21 -0.24 8.40
N ILE A 233 2.97 -0.66 8.59
CA ILE A 233 2.13 -0.33 9.74
C ILE A 233 2.27 -1.41 10.83
N ASP A 234 2.45 -0.96 12.07
CA ASP A 234 2.62 -1.80 13.26
C ASP A 234 1.28 -2.36 13.76
N THR A 235 0.65 -3.24 12.95
CA THR A 235 -0.59 -3.92 13.31
C THR A 235 -0.84 -5.19 12.48
N TYR A 236 -1.67 -6.08 13.02
CA TYR A 236 -2.30 -7.19 12.27
C TYR A 236 -3.75 -6.82 11.92
N GLY A 237 -4.35 -7.57 11.00
CA GLY A 237 -5.77 -7.44 10.65
C GLY A 237 -5.99 -6.55 9.42
N PRO A 238 -7.17 -5.89 9.33
CA PRO A 238 -7.54 -5.12 8.13
C PRO A 238 -6.56 -3.98 7.86
N ILE A 239 -6.19 -3.79 6.57
CA ILE A 239 -5.27 -2.71 6.19
C ILE A 239 -5.84 -1.32 6.50
N SER A 240 -7.16 -1.14 6.50
CA SER A 240 -7.80 0.13 6.85
C SER A 240 -7.53 0.58 8.30
N SER A 241 -7.05 -0.31 9.17
CA SER A 241 -6.75 0.03 10.57
C SER A 241 -5.59 1.01 10.63
N VAL A 242 -5.79 2.12 11.35
CA VAL A 242 -4.72 3.08 11.61
C VAL A 242 -3.85 2.60 12.78
N SER A 243 -2.54 2.74 12.62
CA SER A 243 -1.51 2.53 13.64
C SER A 243 -0.26 3.30 13.18
N ARG A 244 0.79 3.24 13.98
CA ARG A 244 2.09 3.85 13.69
C ARG A 244 2.74 3.25 12.43
N SER A 245 3.54 4.06 11.73
CA SER A 245 4.34 3.63 10.57
C SER A 245 5.78 3.34 10.99
N ASP A 246 6.10 2.06 11.22
CA ASP A 246 7.41 1.63 11.71
C ASP A 246 8.42 1.36 10.60
N VAL A 247 7.95 1.21 9.36
CA VAL A 247 8.78 1.17 8.16
C VAL A 247 8.46 2.39 7.33
N ASN A 248 9.47 3.22 7.05
CA ASN A 248 9.34 4.43 6.26
C ASN A 248 10.47 4.47 5.22
N ILE A 249 10.19 3.95 4.03
CA ILE A 249 11.18 3.79 2.97
C ILE A 249 10.72 4.55 1.73
N ILE A 250 11.58 5.39 1.19
CA ILE A 250 11.36 6.04 -0.11
C ILE A 250 12.07 5.18 -1.16
N MET A 251 11.32 4.70 -2.14
CA MET A 251 11.84 3.99 -3.30
C MET A 251 11.91 4.93 -4.49
N THR A 252 13.11 5.39 -4.81
CA THR A 252 13.38 6.23 -5.98
C THR A 252 13.70 5.31 -7.16
N VAL A 253 12.87 5.35 -8.19
CA VAL A 253 12.99 4.48 -9.37
C VAL A 253 13.42 5.31 -10.57
N ASN A 254 14.41 4.83 -11.33
CA ASN A 254 14.73 5.34 -12.66
C ASN A 254 14.66 4.19 -13.68
N ARG A 255 13.66 4.27 -14.55
CA ARG A 255 13.36 3.25 -15.58
C ARG A 255 14.37 3.25 -16.73
N ALA A 256 14.98 4.40 -17.03
CA ALA A 256 15.96 4.53 -18.11
C ALA A 256 17.32 3.92 -17.73
N THR A 257 17.76 4.13 -16.48
CA THR A 257 19.04 3.58 -15.98
C THR A 257 18.91 2.20 -15.35
N HIS A 258 17.69 1.69 -15.16
CA HIS A 258 17.42 0.46 -14.40
C HIS A 258 17.99 0.50 -12.97
N LYS A 259 17.90 1.66 -12.31
CA LYS A 259 18.32 1.82 -10.91
C LYS A 259 17.13 2.05 -9.99
N ILE A 260 17.20 1.46 -8.80
CA ILE A 260 16.32 1.75 -7.67
C ILE A 260 17.20 2.12 -6.48
N LEU A 261 16.88 3.22 -5.82
CA LEU A 261 17.47 3.59 -4.54
C LEU A 261 16.41 3.49 -3.45
N LEU A 262 16.70 2.70 -2.42
CA LEU A 262 15.89 2.62 -1.20
C LEU A 262 16.50 3.57 -0.17
N THR A 263 15.72 4.55 0.28
CA THR A 263 16.12 5.48 1.34
C THR A 263 15.29 5.21 2.58
N THR A 264 15.89 4.57 3.57
CA THR A 264 15.25 4.31 4.87
C THR A 264 15.36 5.53 5.76
N THR A 265 14.22 6.00 6.27
CA THR A 265 14.18 6.99 7.35
C THR A 265 13.79 6.28 8.64
N PRO A 266 14.69 6.19 9.65
CA PRO A 266 14.39 5.47 10.88
C PRO A 266 13.09 5.97 11.52
N ARG A 267 12.28 5.03 12.02
CA ARG A 267 10.98 5.30 12.68
C ARG A 267 11.05 6.34 13.80
N ASP A 268 12.23 6.45 14.42
CA ASP A 268 12.47 7.30 15.58
C ASP A 268 13.08 8.65 15.22
N SER A 269 13.28 8.96 13.93
CA SER A 269 13.81 10.23 13.43
C SER A 269 12.98 11.40 13.95
N TYR A 270 13.63 12.38 14.57
CA TYR A 270 13.01 13.57 15.13
C TYR A 270 12.81 14.63 14.04
N VAL A 271 11.59 14.74 13.53
CA VAL A 271 11.23 15.55 12.35
C VAL A 271 9.95 16.32 12.60
N ALA A 272 9.76 17.43 11.87
CA ALA A 272 8.52 18.18 11.87
C ALA A 272 7.43 17.36 11.16
N ILE A 273 6.42 16.91 11.91
CA ILE A 273 5.33 16.07 11.40
C ILE A 273 4.28 16.97 10.72
N ALA A 274 4.01 16.73 9.45
CA ALA A 274 3.04 17.47 8.66
C ALA A 274 1.58 17.22 9.10
N ASP A 275 0.66 17.99 8.52
CA ASP A 275 -0.80 17.87 8.70
C ASP A 275 -1.23 17.86 10.18
N GLY A 276 -1.80 16.74 10.66
CA GLY A 276 -2.25 16.58 12.04
C GLY A 276 -1.14 16.73 13.09
N GLY A 277 0.13 16.60 12.69
CA GLY A 277 1.29 16.91 13.52
C GLY A 277 1.60 18.40 13.66
N GLN A 278 0.87 19.28 12.95
CA GLN A 278 0.98 20.74 13.00
C GLN A 278 2.41 21.28 12.78
N ASN A 279 3.22 20.57 11.99
CA ASN A 279 4.64 20.84 11.76
C ASN A 279 5.46 20.93 13.06
N GLN A 280 4.99 20.29 14.13
CA GLN A 280 5.74 20.15 15.38
C GLN A 280 6.65 18.93 15.32
N TYR A 281 7.74 18.98 16.07
CA TYR A 281 8.71 17.91 16.05
C TYR A 281 8.25 16.70 16.86
N ASP A 282 8.36 15.53 16.25
CA ASP A 282 8.11 14.25 16.89
C ASP A 282 8.88 13.14 16.15
N LYS A 283 8.74 11.91 16.64
CA LYS A 283 9.27 10.72 15.97
C LYS A 283 8.46 10.44 14.69
N LEU A 284 9.13 10.19 13.57
CA LEU A 284 8.50 9.94 12.26
C LEU A 284 7.37 8.89 12.30
N THR A 285 7.51 7.83 13.09
CA THR A 285 6.49 6.78 13.24
C THR A 285 5.10 7.30 13.65
N HIS A 286 5.05 8.44 14.35
CA HIS A 286 3.81 9.10 14.74
C HIS A 286 3.09 9.77 13.56
N ALA A 287 3.78 10.07 12.45
CA ALA A 287 3.11 10.57 11.25
C ALA A 287 2.02 9.60 10.75
N GLY A 288 2.26 8.28 10.87
CA GLY A 288 1.28 7.25 10.48
C GLY A 288 -0.02 7.27 11.30
N ILE A 289 0.00 7.86 12.50
CA ILE A 289 -1.19 8.04 13.35
C ILE A 289 -2.14 9.07 12.73
N TYR A 290 -1.59 10.10 12.09
CA TYR A 290 -2.36 11.14 11.39
C TYR A 290 -2.74 10.73 9.97
N GLY A 291 -2.39 9.50 9.56
CA GLY A 291 -2.65 8.95 8.24
C GLY A 291 -1.42 8.92 7.33
N VAL A 292 -1.59 8.29 6.17
CA VAL A 292 -0.50 8.10 5.22
C VAL A 292 -0.02 9.43 4.60
N ASN A 293 -0.94 10.37 4.35
CA ASN A 293 -0.60 11.68 3.77
C ASN A 293 0.31 12.50 4.70
N ALA A 294 0.06 12.47 6.01
CA ALA A 294 0.95 13.12 6.97
C ALA A 294 2.37 12.53 6.91
N SER A 295 2.51 11.24 6.67
CA SER A 295 3.83 10.60 6.48
C SER A 295 4.48 11.02 5.17
N VAL A 296 3.71 11.07 4.08
CA VAL A 296 4.16 11.53 2.75
C VAL A 296 4.67 12.97 2.84
N HIS A 297 3.81 13.92 3.25
CA HIS A 297 4.16 15.34 3.35
C HIS A 297 5.34 15.58 4.32
N THR A 298 5.44 14.81 5.41
CA THR A 298 6.60 14.89 6.33
C THR A 298 7.90 14.53 5.60
N LEU A 299 7.90 13.46 4.81
CA LEU A 299 9.08 13.02 4.06
C LEU A 299 9.40 13.95 2.87
N GLU A 300 8.39 14.46 2.17
CA GLU A 300 8.55 15.48 1.13
C GLU A 300 9.22 16.73 1.70
N ASN A 301 8.73 17.23 2.85
CA ASN A 301 9.31 18.39 3.53
C ASN A 301 10.75 18.12 4.01
N LEU A 302 11.03 16.91 4.51
CA LEU A 302 12.36 16.53 5.00
C LEU A 302 13.40 16.47 3.87
N TYR A 303 13.07 15.82 2.76
CA TYR A 303 13.99 15.58 1.66
C TYR A 303 13.92 16.64 0.55
N GLY A 304 12.89 17.48 0.52
CA GLY A 304 12.69 18.47 -0.53
C GLY A 304 12.44 17.83 -1.90
N ILE A 305 11.64 16.76 -1.92
CA ILE A 305 11.29 15.98 -3.12
C ILE A 305 9.78 15.80 -3.21
N ASP A 306 9.29 15.50 -4.41
CA ASP A 306 7.90 15.09 -4.61
C ASP A 306 7.79 13.55 -4.49
N ILE A 307 6.81 13.08 -3.74
CA ILE A 307 6.48 11.65 -3.60
C ILE A 307 5.17 11.41 -4.37
N SER A 308 5.32 10.80 -5.54
CA SER A 308 4.20 10.64 -6.49
C SER A 308 3.13 9.66 -6.03
N ASN A 309 3.53 8.63 -5.29
CA ASN A 309 2.67 7.52 -4.91
C ASN A 309 3.10 6.88 -3.59
N TYR A 310 2.23 6.08 -3.01
CA TYR A 310 2.55 5.27 -1.84
C TYR A 310 2.07 3.82 -1.94
N ILE A 311 2.71 2.96 -1.14
CA ILE A 311 2.30 1.60 -0.84
C ILE A 311 2.25 1.47 0.68
N ARG A 312 1.06 1.20 1.22
CA ARG A 312 0.84 1.00 2.65
C ARG A 312 0.40 -0.43 2.91
N LEU A 313 1.11 -1.09 3.82
CA LEU A 313 0.90 -2.49 4.19
C LEU A 313 1.09 -2.70 5.70
N ASN A 314 0.50 -3.76 6.26
CA ASN A 314 0.66 -4.13 7.67
C ASN A 314 1.25 -5.56 7.79
N PHE A 315 1.32 -6.13 8.99
CA PHE A 315 1.89 -7.47 9.17
C PHE A 315 1.10 -8.56 8.42
N THR A 316 -0.23 -8.50 8.44
CA THR A 316 -1.09 -9.44 7.70
C THR A 316 -0.84 -9.33 6.20
N SER A 317 -0.76 -8.11 5.67
CA SER A 317 -0.45 -7.84 4.27
C SER A 317 0.92 -8.40 3.86
N PHE A 318 1.93 -8.18 4.70
CA PHE A 318 3.30 -8.62 4.47
C PHE A 318 3.39 -10.15 4.42
N LEU A 319 2.79 -10.84 5.40
CA LEU A 319 2.75 -12.30 5.45
C LEU A 319 2.11 -12.89 4.20
N GLN A 320 0.94 -12.35 3.80
CA GLN A 320 0.23 -12.77 2.59
C GLN A 320 1.07 -12.55 1.33
N LEU A 321 1.73 -11.39 1.20
CA LEU A 321 2.58 -11.10 0.05
C LEU A 321 3.72 -12.12 -0.09
N ILE A 322 4.43 -12.41 1.01
CA ILE A 322 5.55 -13.36 1.00
C ILE A 322 5.07 -14.78 0.66
N ASP A 323 3.93 -15.21 1.21
CA ASP A 323 3.35 -16.52 0.90
C ASP A 323 2.92 -16.62 -0.57
N LEU A 324 2.29 -15.58 -1.12
CA LEU A 324 1.84 -15.55 -2.51
C LEU A 324 2.99 -15.64 -3.53
N VAL A 325 4.15 -15.07 -3.19
CA VAL A 325 5.35 -15.17 -4.04
C VAL A 325 6.16 -16.45 -3.77
N GLY A 326 5.75 -17.28 -2.82
CA GLY A 326 6.39 -18.55 -2.48
C GLY A 326 7.70 -18.38 -1.70
N GLY A 327 7.76 -17.40 -0.79
CA GLY A 327 8.95 -17.07 -0.03
C GLY A 327 9.99 -16.25 -0.81
N ILE A 328 11.02 -15.80 -0.10
CA ILE A 328 12.09 -14.95 -0.65
C ILE A 328 13.46 -15.46 -0.20
N ASP A 329 14.50 -15.11 -0.97
CA ASP A 329 15.89 -15.44 -0.65
C ASP A 329 16.66 -14.16 -0.36
N VAL A 330 17.35 -14.10 0.78
CA VAL A 330 18.15 -12.94 1.21
C VAL A 330 19.59 -13.36 1.54
N GLU A 331 20.54 -12.44 1.32
CA GLU A 331 21.91 -12.60 1.81
C GLU A 331 22.00 -11.98 3.21
N ASN A 332 22.13 -12.82 4.23
CA ASN A 332 22.26 -12.38 5.61
C ASN A 332 23.72 -12.14 5.98
N THR A 333 24.01 -10.98 6.57
CA THR A 333 25.38 -10.51 6.82
C THR A 333 25.86 -10.76 8.25
N GLN A 334 24.94 -11.09 9.17
CA GLN A 334 25.24 -11.38 10.57
C GLN A 334 24.33 -12.50 11.09
N GLU A 335 24.83 -13.33 11.98
CA GLU A 335 24.02 -14.37 12.64
C GLU A 335 23.17 -13.74 13.75
N PHE A 336 21.87 -14.04 13.78
CA PHE A 336 21.01 -13.58 14.88
C PHE A 336 19.79 -14.49 15.09
N THR A 337 19.20 -14.38 16.27
CA THR A 337 17.89 -14.97 16.57
C THR A 337 16.88 -13.85 16.77
N SER A 338 15.77 -13.90 16.05
CA SER A 338 14.66 -12.98 16.23
C SER A 338 13.85 -13.33 17.47
N ARG A 339 13.58 -12.32 18.29
CA ARG A 339 12.63 -12.40 19.42
C ARG A 339 11.20 -12.55 18.94
N VAL A 340 10.93 -12.21 17.67
CA VAL A 340 9.65 -12.44 17.01
C VAL A 340 9.69 -13.84 16.39
N GLY A 341 8.91 -14.76 16.96
CA GLY A 341 8.82 -16.15 16.48
C GLY A 341 9.98 -17.06 16.89
N GLY A 342 11.09 -16.52 17.43
CA GLY A 342 12.21 -17.35 17.90
C GLY A 342 13.05 -17.95 16.77
N TYR A 343 12.99 -17.38 15.57
CA TYR A 343 13.69 -17.90 14.40
C TYR A 343 15.17 -17.53 14.43
N TYR A 344 16.02 -18.51 14.11
CA TYR A 344 17.46 -18.35 13.96
C TYR A 344 17.83 -18.14 12.49
N PHE A 345 18.69 -17.16 12.23
CA PHE A 345 19.16 -16.80 10.89
C PHE A 345 20.69 -16.88 10.82
N PRO A 346 21.26 -17.84 10.08
CA PRO A 346 22.71 -17.94 9.89
C PRO A 346 23.22 -16.87 8.90
N VAL A 347 24.54 -16.64 8.88
CA VAL A 347 25.22 -15.84 7.84
C VAL A 347 25.14 -16.55 6.49
N GLY A 348 24.99 -15.78 5.40
CA GLY A 348 24.94 -16.24 4.02
C GLY A 348 23.52 -16.25 3.44
N GLN A 349 23.31 -17.02 2.37
CA GLN A 349 22.01 -17.11 1.70
C GLN A 349 20.99 -17.85 2.56
N VAL A 350 19.87 -17.18 2.86
CA VAL A 350 18.76 -17.71 3.66
C VAL A 350 17.46 -17.61 2.87
N HIS A 351 16.74 -18.72 2.77
CA HIS A 351 15.36 -18.75 2.28
C HIS A 351 14.39 -18.46 3.43
N LEU A 352 13.49 -17.50 3.23
CA LEU A 352 12.51 -17.04 4.21
C LEU A 352 11.09 -17.29 3.71
N ASN A 353 10.32 -18.07 4.48
CA ASN A 353 8.86 -18.08 4.36
C ASN A 353 8.25 -16.83 5.02
N ALA A 354 6.92 -16.67 4.98
CA ALA A 354 6.25 -15.48 5.50
C ALA A 354 6.59 -15.15 6.95
N GLU A 355 6.43 -16.11 7.87
CA GLU A 355 6.69 -15.88 9.31
C GLU A 355 8.17 -15.62 9.60
N GLN A 356 9.07 -16.34 8.91
CA GLN A 356 10.51 -16.10 9.00
C GLN A 356 10.88 -14.72 8.48
N ALA A 357 10.33 -14.29 7.35
CA ALA A 357 10.55 -12.97 6.80
C ALA A 357 10.04 -11.88 7.75
N LEU A 358 8.89 -12.09 8.39
CA LEU A 358 8.36 -11.15 9.38
C LEU A 358 9.26 -11.08 10.62
N GLY A 359 9.75 -12.22 11.10
CA GLY A 359 10.73 -12.28 12.19
C GLY A 359 12.05 -11.59 11.83
N PHE A 360 12.51 -11.74 10.58
CA PHE A 360 13.75 -11.15 10.06
C PHE A 360 13.70 -9.61 10.02
N VAL A 361 12.58 -9.02 9.59
CA VAL A 361 12.43 -7.56 9.45
C VAL A 361 12.02 -6.83 10.73
N ARG A 362 11.63 -7.56 11.78
CA ARG A 362 11.18 -6.99 13.06
C ARG A 362 12.23 -6.99 14.16
N GLU A 363 13.24 -7.87 14.07
CA GLU A 363 14.29 -7.94 15.07
C GLU A 363 15.17 -6.68 15.04
N ARG A 364 15.57 -6.20 16.22
CA ARG A 364 16.50 -5.06 16.37
C ARG A 364 17.38 -5.13 17.60
N TYR A 365 17.00 -5.88 18.63
CA TYR A 365 17.68 -5.87 19.92
C TYR A 365 18.85 -6.86 19.97
N SER A 366 18.83 -7.90 19.14
CA SER A 366 19.93 -8.85 18.99
C SER A 366 20.91 -8.50 17.86
N LEU A 367 20.62 -7.45 17.06
CA LEU A 367 21.49 -6.99 15.97
C LEU A 367 22.58 -6.07 16.49
N GLU A 368 23.79 -6.18 15.92
CA GLU A 368 24.96 -5.37 16.34
C GLU A 368 24.72 -3.87 16.16
N GLY A 369 24.13 -3.46 15.03
CA GLY A 369 23.77 -2.08 14.70
C GLY A 369 22.35 -1.67 15.09
N GLY A 370 21.64 -2.51 15.86
CA GLY A 370 20.32 -2.18 16.40
C GLY A 370 19.25 -1.92 15.34
N ASP A 371 18.59 -0.76 15.44
CA ASP A 371 17.51 -0.34 14.52
C ASP A 371 18.03 -0.09 13.09
N ASN A 372 19.29 0.32 12.93
CA ASN A 372 19.90 0.56 11.62
C ASN A 372 20.03 -0.76 10.83
N ASP A 373 20.50 -1.82 11.49
CA ASP A 373 20.60 -3.15 10.86
C ASP A 373 19.22 -3.74 10.57
N ARG A 374 18.22 -3.43 11.39
CA ARG A 374 16.83 -3.77 11.07
C ARG A 374 16.39 -3.09 9.77
N GLY A 375 16.70 -1.81 9.60
CA GLY A 375 16.45 -1.07 8.35
C GLY A 375 17.11 -1.74 7.15
N GLN A 376 18.39 -2.12 7.27
CA GLN A 376 19.10 -2.85 6.22
C GLN A 376 18.45 -4.22 5.92
N ASN A 377 17.97 -4.92 6.94
CA ASN A 377 17.24 -6.17 6.76
C ASN A 377 15.90 -5.97 6.03
N GLN A 378 15.20 -4.86 6.28
CA GLN A 378 13.99 -4.46 5.53
C GLN A 378 14.32 -4.17 4.06
N GLU A 379 15.41 -3.44 3.78
CA GLU A 379 15.89 -3.16 2.43
C GLU A 379 16.23 -4.44 1.67
N LYS A 380 16.95 -5.38 2.29
CA LYS A 380 17.25 -6.71 1.71
C LYS A 380 15.98 -7.47 1.34
N VAL A 381 14.97 -7.44 2.21
CA VAL A 381 13.68 -8.08 1.96
C VAL A 381 12.92 -7.41 0.81
N ILE A 382 12.93 -6.08 0.73
CA ILE A 382 12.33 -5.34 -0.41
C ILE A 382 13.05 -5.67 -1.71
N ALA A 383 14.38 -5.68 -1.73
CA ALA A 383 15.17 -6.05 -2.90
C ALA A 383 14.87 -7.49 -3.34
N ALA A 384 14.78 -8.43 -2.40
CA ALA A 384 14.42 -9.82 -2.67
C ALA A 384 12.98 -9.94 -3.20
N LEU A 385 12.02 -9.17 -2.66
CA LEU A 385 10.65 -9.09 -3.16
C LEU A 385 10.57 -8.56 -4.59
N ILE A 386 11.29 -7.47 -4.91
CA ILE A 386 11.36 -6.91 -6.27
C ILE A 386 11.89 -7.96 -7.25
N LYS A 387 12.98 -8.65 -6.88
CA LYS A 387 13.55 -9.75 -7.68
C LYS A 387 12.56 -10.91 -7.85
N LYS A 388 11.82 -11.26 -6.79
CA LYS A 388 10.85 -12.35 -6.82
C LYS A 388 9.63 -12.02 -7.66
N LEU A 389 9.07 -10.81 -7.54
CA LEU A 389 7.92 -10.32 -8.31
C LEU A 389 8.24 -10.17 -9.80
N SER A 390 9.47 -9.81 -10.14
CA SER A 390 9.95 -9.70 -11.53
C SER A 390 10.34 -11.05 -12.17
N SER A 391 10.28 -12.16 -11.44
CA SER A 391 10.62 -13.48 -11.98
C SER A 391 9.57 -13.98 -12.99
N PRO A 392 9.96 -14.75 -14.03
CA PRO A 392 9.02 -15.26 -15.04
C PRO A 392 7.82 -16.02 -14.46
N ASP A 393 8.04 -16.83 -13.41
CA ASP A 393 6.99 -17.62 -12.77
C ASP A 393 5.94 -16.74 -12.08
N ASN A 394 6.38 -15.66 -11.40
CA ASN A 394 5.47 -14.74 -10.74
C ASN A 394 4.83 -13.75 -11.72
N LEU A 395 5.51 -13.37 -12.80
CA LEU A 395 4.90 -12.64 -13.91
C LEU A 395 3.83 -13.49 -14.61
N ALA A 396 3.98 -14.81 -14.68
CA ALA A 396 2.95 -15.71 -15.21
C ALA A 396 1.77 -15.88 -14.22
N ASN A 397 2.05 -15.91 -12.91
CA ASN A 397 1.05 -16.07 -11.85
C ASN A 397 0.53 -14.74 -11.29
N TYR A 398 0.79 -13.62 -11.97
CA TYR A 398 0.52 -12.29 -11.46
C TYR A 398 -0.94 -12.16 -11.00
N GLN A 399 -1.91 -12.70 -11.74
CA GLN A 399 -3.33 -12.62 -11.39
C GLN A 399 -3.66 -13.24 -10.01
N ALA A 400 -2.99 -14.33 -9.64
CA ALA A 400 -3.19 -14.98 -8.34
C ALA A 400 -2.58 -14.13 -7.21
N ILE A 401 -1.38 -13.58 -7.43
CA ILE A 401 -0.72 -12.65 -6.49
C ILE A 401 -1.61 -11.42 -6.30
N LEU A 402 -2.04 -10.82 -7.40
CA LEU A 402 -2.92 -9.64 -7.40
C LEU A 402 -4.20 -9.95 -6.61
N THR A 403 -4.93 -11.01 -6.97
CA THR A 403 -6.19 -11.38 -6.27
C THR A 403 -5.97 -11.66 -4.78
N GLY A 404 -4.84 -12.25 -4.40
CA GLY A 404 -4.51 -12.53 -2.99
C GLY A 404 -4.14 -11.29 -2.17
N LEU A 405 -3.73 -10.20 -2.81
CA LEU A 405 -3.39 -8.92 -2.16
C LEU A 405 -4.56 -7.93 -2.10
N GLU A 406 -5.66 -8.27 -2.76
CA GLU A 406 -6.88 -7.46 -2.76
C GLU A 406 -7.42 -7.30 -1.34
N GLY A 407 -7.63 -6.05 -0.89
CA GLY A 407 -8.07 -5.78 0.48
C GLY A 407 -6.96 -5.71 1.52
N SER A 408 -5.72 -6.07 1.16
CA SER A 408 -4.60 -6.15 2.10
C SER A 408 -3.56 -5.06 1.88
N ILE A 409 -3.47 -4.45 0.70
CA ILE A 409 -2.55 -3.34 0.43
C ILE A 409 -3.38 -2.11 0.06
N GLN A 410 -2.95 -0.94 0.55
CA GLN A 410 -3.46 0.36 0.11
C GLN A 410 -2.40 1.03 -0.76
N THR A 411 -2.79 1.49 -1.95
CA THR A 411 -1.92 2.23 -2.85
C THR A 411 -2.74 3.16 -3.72
N ASP A 412 -2.12 4.22 -4.21
CA ASP A 412 -2.65 5.16 -5.20
C ASP A 412 -2.00 4.97 -6.58
N LEU A 413 -1.15 3.95 -6.74
CA LEU A 413 -0.49 3.64 -8.00
C LEU A 413 -1.53 3.41 -9.11
N SER A 414 -1.44 4.19 -10.19
CA SER A 414 -2.28 4.00 -11.36
C SER A 414 -1.92 2.70 -12.09
N LEU A 415 -2.90 2.08 -12.75
CA LEU A 415 -2.64 0.89 -13.56
C LEU A 415 -1.59 1.17 -14.63
N GLU A 416 -1.63 2.35 -15.23
CA GLU A 416 -0.67 2.81 -16.22
C GLU A 416 0.77 2.80 -15.67
N THR A 417 0.96 3.24 -14.42
CA THR A 417 2.27 3.22 -13.74
C THR A 417 2.74 1.80 -13.48
N ILE A 418 1.85 0.93 -12.96
CA ILE A 418 2.14 -0.49 -12.73
C ILE A 418 2.53 -1.18 -14.04
N MET A 419 1.75 -0.99 -15.10
CA MET A 419 2.05 -1.58 -16.41
C MET A 419 3.33 -1.00 -17.01
N GLY A 420 3.61 0.29 -16.82
CA GLY A 420 4.88 0.91 -17.21
C GLY A 420 6.09 0.22 -16.60
N LEU A 421 6.04 -0.07 -15.29
CA LEU A 421 7.08 -0.84 -14.59
C LEU A 421 7.23 -2.26 -15.15
N VAL A 422 6.11 -2.98 -15.31
CA VAL A 422 6.10 -4.34 -15.86
C VAL A 422 6.68 -4.38 -17.28
N ASN A 423 6.27 -3.46 -18.15
CA ASN A 423 6.75 -3.38 -19.52
C ASN A 423 8.25 -3.07 -19.57
N THR A 424 8.75 -2.17 -18.71
CA THR A 424 10.18 -1.84 -18.63
C THR A 424 11.02 -3.09 -18.28
N GLN A 425 10.53 -3.90 -17.36
CA GLN A 425 11.18 -5.15 -16.97
C GLN A 425 11.16 -6.17 -18.13
N LEU A 426 10.03 -6.29 -18.83
CA LEU A 426 9.86 -7.23 -19.96
C LEU A 426 10.62 -6.82 -21.23
N GLU A 427 10.75 -5.51 -21.49
CA GLU A 427 11.49 -4.94 -22.61
C GLU A 427 12.97 -5.30 -22.49
N SER A 428 13.60 -4.79 -21.43
CA SER A 428 15.03 -4.86 -21.20
C SER A 428 15.52 -6.26 -20.88
N GLY A 429 14.69 -7.07 -20.19
CA GLY A 429 15.14 -8.31 -19.54
C GLY A 429 16.24 -8.10 -18.49
N THR A 430 16.55 -6.84 -18.17
CA THR A 430 17.60 -6.44 -17.24
C THR A 430 16.97 -6.24 -15.87
N GLN A 431 17.58 -6.79 -14.82
CA GLN A 431 17.10 -6.59 -13.46
C GLN A 431 17.47 -5.17 -13.01
N PHE A 432 16.57 -4.52 -12.27
CA PHE A 432 16.91 -3.28 -11.59
C PHE A 432 18.07 -3.51 -10.63
N THR A 433 19.06 -2.63 -10.66
CA THR A 433 20.08 -2.56 -9.62
C THR A 433 19.48 -1.83 -8.43
N VAL A 434 19.39 -2.52 -7.29
CA VAL A 434 18.85 -1.95 -6.06
C VAL A 434 20.02 -1.53 -5.17
N GLU A 435 20.11 -0.23 -4.93
CA GLU A 435 21.00 0.39 -3.95
C GLU A 435 20.20 0.82 -2.73
N SER A 436 20.87 1.01 -1.60
CA SER A 436 20.20 1.37 -0.36
C SER A 436 21.04 2.34 0.47
N GLN A 437 20.35 3.21 1.18
CA GLN A 437 20.90 4.16 2.13
C GLN A 437 19.94 4.35 3.29
N ALA A 438 20.47 4.71 4.46
CA ALA A 438 19.67 5.03 5.62
C ALA A 438 20.08 6.39 6.19
N LEU A 439 19.09 7.17 6.59
CA LEU A 439 19.33 8.41 7.33
C LEU A 439 19.94 8.07 8.69
N THR A 440 21.02 8.75 9.05
CA THR A 440 21.71 8.55 10.33
C THR A 440 21.50 9.73 11.28
N GLY A 441 21.75 9.49 12.56
CA GLY A 441 21.56 10.49 13.59
C GLY A 441 22.06 10.02 14.95
N THR A 442 21.77 10.82 15.97
CA THR A 442 22.15 10.55 17.36
C THR A 442 20.91 10.31 18.20
N GLY A 443 20.89 9.19 18.92
CA GLY A 443 19.80 8.88 19.85
C GLY A 443 19.79 9.83 21.06
N ARG A 444 18.62 10.36 21.37
CA ARG A 444 18.36 11.27 22.50
C ARG A 444 17.04 10.91 23.19
N SER A 445 16.96 11.17 24.49
CA SER A 445 15.75 10.94 25.30
C SER A 445 15.26 12.19 26.03
N ASP A 446 15.90 13.33 25.77
CA ASP A 446 15.60 14.64 26.34
C ASP A 446 14.83 15.56 25.37
N LEU A 447 14.50 15.05 24.18
CA LEU A 447 13.68 15.75 23.19
C LEU A 447 12.19 15.64 23.56
N SER A 448 11.43 16.68 23.25
CA SER A 448 9.99 16.71 23.51
C SER A 448 9.21 16.09 22.34
N SER A 449 8.32 15.14 22.64
CA SER A 449 7.38 14.59 21.66
C SER A 449 6.13 15.46 21.60
N TYR A 450 5.68 15.83 20.40
CA TYR A 450 4.42 16.55 20.21
C TYR A 450 3.21 15.69 20.57
N ALA A 451 3.15 14.45 20.09
CA ALA A 451 2.03 13.55 20.39
C ALA A 451 2.01 13.09 21.87
N MET A 452 3.17 13.15 22.54
CA MET A 452 3.32 12.73 23.94
C MET A 452 4.07 13.78 24.79
N PRO A 453 3.44 14.93 25.08
CA PRO A 453 4.06 15.94 25.94
C PRO A 453 4.35 15.37 27.33
N GLY A 454 5.60 15.50 27.79
CA GLY A 454 6.03 15.07 29.13
C GLY A 454 6.61 13.65 29.22
N SER A 455 6.52 12.85 28.15
CA SER A 455 7.11 11.51 28.07
C SER A 455 8.57 11.56 27.61
N GLN A 456 9.42 10.73 28.23
CA GLN A 456 10.82 10.59 27.83
C GLN A 456 10.97 9.47 26.79
N LEU A 457 10.77 9.82 25.52
CA LEU A 457 10.92 8.88 24.41
C LEU A 457 12.34 8.93 23.85
N TYR A 458 12.89 7.76 23.51
CA TYR A 458 14.05 7.71 22.62
C TYR A 458 13.67 8.26 21.25
N MET A 459 14.41 9.22 20.71
CA MET A 459 14.27 9.77 19.36
C MET A 459 15.65 9.93 18.75
N MET A 460 15.73 9.95 17.43
CA MET A 460 16.99 10.13 16.71
C MET A 460 17.05 11.55 16.15
N GLU A 461 17.92 12.39 16.73
CA GLU A 461 18.26 13.69 16.17
C GLU A 461 19.06 13.50 14.88
N ILE A 462 18.55 14.05 13.78
CA ILE A 462 19.10 13.80 12.44
C ILE A 462 20.49 14.42 12.28
N ASN A 463 21.42 13.64 11.72
CA ASN A 463 22.69 14.16 11.24
C ASN A 463 22.45 14.92 9.92
N GLN A 464 22.72 16.22 9.91
CA GLN A 464 22.46 17.09 8.76
C GLN A 464 23.31 16.73 7.53
N ASP A 465 24.57 16.30 7.72
CA ASP A 465 25.40 15.84 6.60
C ASP A 465 24.83 14.55 5.99
N SER A 466 24.31 13.65 6.83
CA SER A 466 23.62 12.44 6.37
C SER A 466 22.34 12.77 5.58
N LEU A 467 21.59 13.79 6.01
CA LEU A 467 20.40 14.24 5.31
C LEU A 467 20.73 14.82 3.93
N GLU A 468 21.72 15.70 3.85
CA GLU A 468 22.12 16.30 2.57
C GLU A 468 22.73 15.26 1.60
N GLN A 469 23.47 14.27 2.11
CA GLN A 469 23.92 13.13 1.31
C GLN A 469 22.74 12.31 0.79
N ALA A 470 21.75 12.02 1.63
CA ALA A 470 20.57 11.25 1.23
C ALA A 470 19.77 11.98 0.14
N LYS A 471 19.58 13.30 0.30
CA LYS A 471 18.93 14.17 -0.70
C LYS A 471 19.68 14.16 -2.03
N ALA A 472 21.00 14.31 -1.99
CA ALA A 472 21.84 14.29 -3.19
C ALA A 472 21.78 12.93 -3.92
N ALA A 473 21.77 11.81 -3.18
CA ALA A 473 21.65 10.48 -3.76
C ALA A 473 20.29 10.25 -4.43
N ILE A 474 19.19 10.68 -3.79
CA ILE A 474 17.85 10.64 -4.38
C ILE A 474 17.83 11.44 -5.70
N GLN A 475 18.32 12.69 -5.66
CA GLN A 475 18.35 13.54 -6.86
C GLN A 475 19.22 12.93 -7.97
N SER A 476 20.38 12.35 -7.63
CA SER A 476 21.26 11.69 -8.59
C SER A 476 20.55 10.57 -9.36
N VAL A 477 19.76 9.74 -8.67
CA VAL A 477 18.99 8.67 -9.32
C VAL A 477 17.85 9.25 -10.15
N LEU A 478 17.15 10.27 -9.66
CA LEU A 478 16.10 10.96 -10.43
C LEU A 478 16.65 11.54 -11.75
N ASP A 479 17.84 12.13 -11.71
CA ASP A 479 18.52 12.72 -12.87
C ASP A 479 19.15 11.68 -13.82
N GLY A 480 19.21 10.41 -13.41
CA GLY A 480 19.76 9.30 -14.20
C GLY A 480 21.29 9.18 -14.18
N ASN A 481 21.92 9.63 -13.11
CA ASN A 481 23.38 9.51 -12.89
C ASN A 481 23.77 8.19 -12.20
#